data_AF-A0A7C3AS29-F1
#
_entry.id   AF-A0A7C3AS29-F1
#
_cell.length_a   1.000
_cell.length_b   1.000
_cell.length_c   1.000
_cell.angle_alpha   90.00
_cell.angle_beta   90.00
_cell.angle_gamma   90.00
#
_symmetry.space_group_name_H-M   'P 1'
#
loop_
_entity.id
_entity.type
_entity.pdbx_description
1 polymer ?
#
loop_
_entity_poly.entity_id
_entity_poly.type
_entity_poly.pdbx_seq_one_letter_code
_entity_poly.pdbx_strand_id
1 'polypeptide(L)' 'MPCSESIVGQSWQRASARCECMRQMHGHMGRCNAELVWEERGKEGRGGWEVHQKSIAGGDEPSNWEILCGECNKLTF' A
#
# COMPACT_ATOMS: atom_id res chain seq x y z
N MET A 1 14.39 4.88 2.11
CA MET A 1 15.04 3.56 1.99
C MET A 1 14.33 2.78 0.88
N PRO A 2 15.04 2.08 -0.02
CA PRO A 2 14.37 1.17 -0.94
C PRO A 2 13.71 0.06 -0.13
N CYS A 3 12.38 -0.08 -0.27
CA CYS A 3 11.65 -1.18 0.36
C CYS A 3 12.19 -2.50 -0.21
N SER A 4 12.79 -3.34 0.64
CA SER A 4 13.34 -4.64 0.21
C SER A 4 12.22 -5.52 -0.35
N GLU A 5 12.48 -6.28 -1.41
CA GLU A 5 11.46 -7.13 -2.04
C GLU A 5 10.81 -8.12 -1.07
N SER A 6 11.55 -8.58 -0.06
CA SER A 6 10.99 -9.40 1.02
C SER A 6 9.88 -8.70 1.81
N ILE A 7 10.04 -7.40 2.10
CA ILE A 7 9.03 -6.60 2.81
C ILE A 7 7.80 -6.40 1.92
N VAL A 8 8.02 -6.18 0.62
CA VAL A 8 6.95 -6.05 -0.38
C VAL A 8 6.13 -7.34 -0.42
N GLY A 9 6.79 -8.49 -0.55
CA GLY A 9 6.12 -9.79 -0.61
C GLY A 9 5.34 -10.11 0.67
N GLN A 10 5.94 -9.88 1.84
CA GLN A 10 5.25 -10.08 3.13
C GLN A 10 4.04 -9.15 3.28
N SER A 11 4.20 -7.87 2.94
CA SER A 11 3.12 -6.88 3.04
C SER A 11 1.99 -7.20 2.08
N TRP A 12 2.30 -7.63 0.86
CA TRP A 12 1.31 -8.05 -0.12
C TRP A 12 0.54 -9.29 0.29
N GLN A 13 1.25 -10.32 0.76
CA GLN A 13 0.62 -11.56 1.22
C GLN A 13 -0.32 -11.28 2.40
N ARG A 14 0.09 -10.40 3.33
CA ARG A 14 -0.75 -9.91 4.43
C ARG A 14 -1.96 -9.12 3.92
N ALA A 15 -1.74 -8.23 2.96
CA ALA A 15 -2.79 -7.41 2.35
C ALA A 15 -3.77 -8.23 1.50
N SER A 16 -3.40 -9.46 1.10
CA SER A 16 -4.21 -10.34 0.27
C SER A 16 -4.69 -9.66 -1.02
N ALA A 17 -3.78 -8.95 -1.71
CA ALA A 17 -4.07 -8.20 -2.94
C ALA A 17 -5.16 -7.13 -2.78
N ARG A 18 -5.29 -6.53 -1.59
CA ARG A 18 -6.24 -5.46 -1.31
C ARG A 18 -5.58 -4.25 -0.69
N CYS A 19 -6.09 -3.07 -1.02
CA CYS A 19 -5.65 -1.83 -0.40
C CYS A 19 -5.87 -1.86 1.12
N GLU A 20 -4.79 -1.63 1.88
CA GLU A 20 -4.80 -1.55 3.34
C GLU A 20 -5.11 -0.14 3.86
N CYS A 21 -5.39 0.80 2.95
CA CYS A 21 -5.65 2.17 3.38
C CYS A 21 -6.89 2.27 4.26
N MET A 22 -6.72 2.85 5.45
CA MET A 22 -7.78 3.20 6.40
C MET A 22 -7.93 4.72 6.57
N ARG A 23 -7.15 5.52 5.84
CA ARG A 23 -7.21 6.97 5.92
C ARG A 23 -8.52 7.44 5.28
N GLN A 24 -9.41 8.05 6.05
CA GLN A 24 -10.68 8.61 5.54
C GLN A 24 -10.51 9.91 4.74
N MET A 25 -9.27 10.35 4.53
CA MET A 25 -8.97 11.62 3.85
C MET A 25 -9.12 11.55 2.33
N HIS A 26 -9.40 10.38 1.75
CA HIS A 26 -9.52 10.23 0.31
C HIS A 26 -10.55 9.18 -0.08
N GLY A 27 -11.52 9.55 -0.92
CA GLY A 27 -12.31 8.68 -1.82
C GLY A 27 -13.11 7.49 -1.24
N HIS A 28 -12.96 7.12 0.04
CA HIS A 28 -13.59 5.96 0.65
C HIS A 28 -13.96 6.23 2.11
N MET A 29 -15.05 5.60 2.58
CA MET A 29 -15.43 5.58 4.00
C MET A 29 -15.01 4.23 4.60
N GLY A 30 -13.86 4.20 5.28
CA GLY A 30 -13.37 3.02 6.00
C GLY A 30 -12.10 2.43 5.39
N ARG A 31 -12.07 1.12 5.18
CA ARG A 31 -10.95 0.45 4.50
C ARG A 31 -11.21 0.44 3.00
N CYS A 32 -10.29 0.99 2.22
CA CYS A 32 -10.42 1.11 0.78
C CYS A 32 -10.77 -0.22 0.11
N ASN A 33 -10.09 -1.32 0.49
CA ASN A 33 -10.32 -2.68 -0.05
C ASN A 33 -10.26 -2.80 -1.58
N ALA A 34 -9.72 -1.80 -2.29
CA ALA A 34 -9.55 -1.85 -3.73
C ALA A 34 -8.73 -3.09 -4.10
N GLU A 35 -9.19 -3.84 -5.10
CA GLU A 35 -8.47 -4.98 -5.64
C GLU A 35 -7.20 -4.51 -6.36
N LEU A 36 -6.11 -5.19 -6.04
CA LEU A 36 -4.79 -4.89 -6.54
C LEU A 36 -4.30 -6.10 -7.35
N VAL A 37 -3.51 -5.85 -8.37
CA VAL A 37 -2.91 -6.88 -9.21
C VAL A 37 -1.41 -6.84 -8.98
N TRP A 38 -0.82 -7.96 -8.54
CA TRP A 38 0.62 -8.03 -8.20
C TRP A 38 1.51 -7.49 -9.34
N GLU A 39 1.15 -7.82 -10.58
CA GLU A 39 1.85 -7.40 -11.80
C GLU A 39 1.71 -5.90 -12.13
N GLU A 40 0.71 -5.22 -11.55
CA GLU A 40 0.48 -3.78 -11.74
C GLU A 40 1.19 -2.93 -10.66
N ARG A 41 2.22 -3.49 -9.99
CA ARG A 41 3.01 -2.75 -9.02
C ARG A 41 3.67 -1.52 -9.65
N GLY A 42 3.53 -0.37 -9.01
CA GLY A 42 4.09 0.91 -9.49
C GLY A 42 3.32 1.53 -10.66
N LYS A 43 2.18 0.94 -11.07
CA LYS A 43 1.31 1.55 -12.08
C LYS A 43 0.26 2.42 -11.44
N GLU A 44 -0.04 3.52 -12.13
CA GLU A 44 -1.13 4.42 -11.79
C GLU A 44 -2.41 3.94 -12.49
N GLY A 45 -3.32 3.30 -11.77
CA GLY A 45 -4.56 2.80 -12.37
C GLY A 45 -5.29 1.75 -11.56
N ARG A 46 -6.37 1.21 -12.14
CA ARG A 46 -7.17 0.13 -11.54
C ARG A 46 -6.30 -1.13 -11.42
N GLY A 47 -6.17 -1.67 -10.20
CA GLY A 47 -5.25 -2.77 -9.92
C GLY A 47 -3.83 -2.31 -9.58
N GLY A 48 -3.48 -1.05 -9.81
CA GLY A 48 -2.17 -0.48 -9.50
C GLY A 48 -1.98 -0.26 -8.01
N TRP A 49 -0.77 -0.55 -7.52
CA TRP A 49 -0.44 -0.45 -6.10
C TRP A 49 1.02 -0.15 -5.84
N GLU A 50 1.26 0.40 -4.66
CA GLU A 50 2.58 0.68 -4.14
C GLU A 50 2.69 0.35 -2.66
N VAL A 51 3.93 0.12 -2.22
CA VAL A 51 4.24 -0.05 -0.81
C VAL A 51 4.51 1.33 -0.22
N HIS A 52 3.77 1.66 0.83
CA HIS A 52 3.90 2.91 1.54
C HIS A 52 4.37 2.66 2.98
N GLN A 53 5.26 3.53 3.45
CA GLN A 53 5.75 3.53 4.82
C GLN A 53 4.81 4.35 5.69
N LYS A 54 4.17 3.76 6.70
CA LYS A 54 3.24 4.45 7.61
C LYS A 54 3.91 5.60 8.37
N SER A 55 5.15 5.40 8.82
CA SER A 55 5.90 6.40 9.58
C SER A 55 7.40 6.28 9.33
N ILE A 56 8.07 7.41 9.14
CA ILE A 56 9.54 7.44 9.03
C ILE A 56 10.20 6.98 10.36
N ALA A 57 9.52 7.17 11.49
CA ALA A 57 10.03 6.80 12.81
C ALA A 57 9.92 5.30 13.13
N GLY A 58 9.16 4.53 12.35
CA GLY A 58 8.93 3.09 12.59
C GLY A 58 10.04 2.17 12.05
N GLY A 59 11.08 2.71 11.42
CA GLY A 59 12.19 1.93 10.87
C GLY A 59 11.77 0.93 9.78
N ASP A 60 12.64 -0.05 9.51
CA ASP A 60 12.45 -1.09 8.48
C ASP A 60 11.54 -2.25 8.93
N GLU A 61 10.73 -2.06 9.96
CA GLU A 61 9.88 -3.13 10.48
C GLU A 61 8.73 -3.47 9.50
N PRO A 62 8.45 -4.75 9.18
CA PRO A 62 7.39 -5.14 8.23
C PRO A 62 5.99 -4.61 8.58
N SER A 63 5.75 -4.34 9.87
CA SER A 63 4.53 -3.74 10.42
C SER A 63 4.33 -2.28 10.00
N ASN A 64 5.44 -1.58 9.73
CA ASN A 64 5.50 -0.17 9.34
C ASN A 64 5.20 0.05 7.85
N TRP A 65 5.11 -1.01 7.06
CA TRP A 65 4.77 -0.94 5.65
C TRP A 65 3.30 -1.31 5.43
N GLU A 66 2.62 -0.62 4.53
CA GLU A 66 1.25 -0.89 4.10
C GLU A 66 1.17 -0.89 2.57
N ILE A 67 0.24 -1.68 2.03
CA ILE A 67 -0.05 -1.67 0.61
C ILE A 67 -1.16 -0.64 0.33
N LEU A 68 -0.87 0.32 -0.54
CA LEU A 68 -1.82 1.32 -1.00
C LEU A 68 -2.12 1.14 -2.49
N CYS A 69 -3.37 1.35 -2.90
CA CYS A 69 -3.66 1.49 -4.33
C CYS A 69 -3.07 2.80 -4.86
N GLY A 70 -2.88 2.89 -6.18
CA GLY A 70 -2.32 4.09 -6.81
C GLY A 70 -3.05 5.39 -6.45
N GLU A 71 -4.38 5.34 -6.26
CA GLU A 71 -5.16 6.51 -5.85
C GLU A 71 -4.89 6.92 -4.39
N CYS A 72 -4.84 5.95 -3.48
CA CYS A 72 -4.54 6.23 -2.07
C CYS A 72 -3.09 6.70 -1.91
N ASN A 73 -2.14 6.12 -2.66
CA ASN A 73 -0.74 6.51 -2.60
C ASN A 73 -0.52 7.96 -3.03
N LYS A 74 -1.19 8.42 -4.10
CA LYS A 74 -1.14 9.82 -4.55
C LYS A 74 -1.63 10.82 -3.51
N LEU A 75 -2.56 10.40 -2.66
CA LEU A 75 -3.20 11.24 -1.65
C LEU A 75 -2.57 11.09 -0.26
N THR A 76 -1.45 10.36 -0.16
CA THR A 76 -0.68 10.15 1.08
C THR A 76 0.62 10.99 1.10
N PHE A 77 0.63 12.14 0.40
CA PHE A 77 1.76 13.08 0.39
C PHE A 77 1.66 14.14 1.48
#